data_AF-A0A2V9KDM0-F1
#
_entry.id   AF-A0A2V9KDM0-F1
#
_cell.length_a   1.000
_cell.length_b   1.000
_cell.length_c   1.000
_cell.angle_alpha   90.00
_cell.angle_beta   90.00
_cell.angle_gamma   90.00
#
_symmetry.space_group_name_H-M   'P 1'
#
loop_
_entity.id
_entity.type
_entity.pdbx_description
1 polymer ?
#
loop_
_entity_poly.entity_id
_entity_poly.type
_entity_poly.pdbx_seq_one_letter_code
_entity_poly.pdbx_strand_id
1 'polypeptide(L)'
;MLYGPTARRVTARALALSIGLMNVTSSLFLATPTCHGSGGISAHYRFGARSAKSSYVIGGVCLILALFGGAAVGLLSFIPKAFLAVFLGYVGVVHGALVRDIVPKKRALFVAGVVGVVSLRTTNLSMGFLAGFLLEGLFRFFAWRDRTIAKNVDGVSHRELSS
;
A
#
# COMPACT_ATOMS: atom_id res chain seq x y z
N MET A 1 13.39 -8.79 -0.11
CA MET A 1 13.40 -7.35 -0.47
C MET A 1 14.26 -7.16 -1.71
N LEU A 2 13.68 -6.77 -2.85
CA LEU A 2 14.36 -6.71 -4.17
C LEU A 2 15.54 -5.71 -4.27
N TYR A 3 15.61 -4.71 -3.38
CA TYR A 3 16.56 -3.58 -3.50
C TYR A 3 17.68 -3.56 -2.45
N GLY A 4 17.83 -4.61 -1.64
CA GLY A 4 18.96 -4.80 -0.72
C GLY A 4 19.32 -3.54 0.11
N PRO A 5 20.61 -3.23 0.33
CA PRO A 5 21.05 -2.06 1.09
C PRO A 5 20.68 -0.71 0.44
N THR A 6 20.36 -0.68 -0.86
CA THR A 6 19.96 0.52 -1.59
C THR A 6 18.56 1.00 -1.19
N ALA A 7 17.69 0.10 -0.71
CA ALA A 7 16.36 0.44 -0.20
C ALA A 7 16.40 1.43 0.98
N ARG A 8 17.51 1.45 1.74
CA ARG A 8 17.70 2.33 2.90
C ARG A 8 17.77 3.82 2.53
N ARG A 9 18.01 4.15 1.25
CA ARG A 9 18.02 5.54 0.76
C ARG A 9 16.61 6.13 0.61
N VAL A 10 15.56 5.29 0.57
CA VAL A 10 14.18 5.75 0.37
C VAL A 10 13.54 6.00 1.73
N THR A 11 13.20 7.25 2.02
CA THR A 11 12.48 7.62 3.23
C THR A 11 10.98 7.74 2.96
N ALA A 12 10.16 7.46 3.98
CA ALA A 12 8.70 7.60 3.87
C ALA A 12 8.29 9.04 3.48
N ARG A 13 9.04 10.05 3.95
CA ARG A 13 8.82 11.46 3.59
C ARG A 13 9.09 11.74 2.12
N ALA A 14 10.24 11.30 1.61
CA ALA A 14 10.57 11.48 0.19
C ALA A 14 9.56 10.77 -0.71
N LEU A 15 9.10 9.58 -0.31
CA LEU A 15 8.08 8.82 -1.03
C LEU A 15 6.72 9.52 -1.02
N ALA A 16 6.29 10.05 0.13
CA ALA A 16 5.04 10.79 0.22
C ALA A 16 5.08 12.09 -0.61
N LEU A 17 6.19 12.81 -0.58
CA LEU A 17 6.39 14.02 -1.38
C LEU A 17 6.38 13.73 -2.87
N SER A 18 7.03 12.65 -3.32
CA SER A 18 7.05 12.30 -4.75
C SER A 18 5.68 11.88 -5.26
N ILE A 19 4.94 11.06 -4.50
CA ILE A 19 3.56 10.66 -4.86
C ILE A 19 2.62 11.87 -4.83
N GLY A 20 2.77 12.76 -3.84
CA GLY A 20 2.00 13.99 -3.74
C GLY A 20 2.23 14.90 -4.93
N LEU A 21 3.49 15.16 -5.29
CA LEU A 21 3.84 15.97 -6.46
C LEU A 21 3.30 15.34 -7.75
N MET A 22 3.46 14.03 -7.91
CA MET A 22 2.92 13.30 -9.07
C MET A 22 1.40 13.47 -9.17
N ASN A 23 0.65 13.27 -8.09
CA ASN A 23 -0.80 13.42 -8.10
C ASN A 23 -1.27 14.86 -8.33
N VAL A 24 -0.56 15.86 -7.80
CA VAL A 24 -0.83 17.27 -8.11
C VAL A 24 -0.63 17.53 -9.59
N THR A 25 0.49 17.08 -10.16
CA THR A 25 0.72 17.23 -11.61
C THR A 25 -0.30 16.48 -12.45
N SER A 26 -0.72 15.26 -12.05
CA SER A 26 -1.73 14.46 -12.73
C SER A 26 -3.13 15.09 -12.69
N SER A 27 -3.49 15.77 -11.60
CA SER A 27 -4.78 16.46 -11.49
C SER A 27 -4.96 17.56 -12.54
N LEU A 28 -3.88 18.22 -12.97
CA LEU A 28 -3.89 19.21 -14.05
C LEU A 28 -4.30 18.61 -15.39
N PHE A 29 -4.09 17.30 -15.58
CA PHE A 29 -4.43 16.56 -16.79
C PHE A 29 -5.73 15.75 -16.65
N LEU A 30 -6.57 16.04 -15.64
CA LEU A 30 -7.79 15.28 -15.31
C LEU A 30 -7.53 13.77 -15.12
N ALA A 31 -6.30 13.39 -14.76
CA ALA A 31 -5.92 12.00 -14.58
C ALA A 31 -6.32 11.50 -13.18
N THR A 32 -6.63 10.20 -13.09
CA THR A 32 -6.93 9.53 -11.82
C THR A 32 -5.70 9.47 -10.92
N PRO A 33 -5.86 9.45 -9.59
CA PRO A 33 -4.74 9.38 -8.66
C PRO A 33 -3.90 8.13 -8.90
N THR A 34 -2.59 8.32 -8.87
CA THR A 34 -1.59 7.27 -9.09
C THR A 34 -0.82 6.98 -7.81
N CYS A 35 -0.24 5.78 -7.78
CA CYS A 35 0.65 5.33 -6.72
C CYS A 35 1.98 4.88 -7.31
N HIS A 36 2.98 4.62 -6.47
CA HIS A 36 4.33 4.27 -6.92
C HIS A 36 4.41 2.92 -7.68
N GLY A 37 3.32 2.15 -7.77
CA GLY A 37 3.27 0.97 -8.64
C GLY A 37 4.34 -0.09 -8.35
N SER A 38 4.74 -0.26 -7.08
CA SER A 38 5.85 -1.13 -6.67
C SER A 38 5.69 -2.58 -7.12
N GLY A 39 4.44 -3.07 -7.21
CA GLY A 39 4.11 -4.40 -7.74
C GLY A 39 4.49 -4.56 -9.23
N GLY A 40 4.16 -3.56 -10.05
CA GLY A 40 4.50 -3.56 -11.48
C GLY A 40 6.01 -3.47 -11.72
N ILE A 41 6.70 -2.62 -10.94
CA ILE A 41 8.17 -2.50 -11.00
C ILE A 41 8.84 -3.83 -10.64
N SER A 42 8.31 -4.55 -9.65
CA SER A 42 8.81 -5.88 -9.27
C SER A 42 8.58 -6.91 -10.37
N ALA A 43 7.46 -6.81 -11.11
CA ALA A 43 7.19 -7.66 -12.27
C ALA A 43 8.15 -7.37 -13.42
N HIS A 44 8.37 -6.10 -13.79
CA HIS A 44 9.37 -5.72 -14.79
C HIS A 44 10.76 -6.22 -14.42
N TYR A 45 11.12 -6.16 -13.13
CA TYR A 45 12.37 -6.73 -12.65
C TYR A 45 12.42 -8.26 -12.87
N ARG A 46 11.34 -9.00 -12.62
CA ARG A 46 11.29 -10.45 -12.91
C ARG A 46 11.39 -10.76 -14.41
N PHE A 47 10.88 -9.89 -15.28
CA PHE A 47 11.03 -10.00 -16.74
C PHE A 47 12.42 -9.59 -17.28
N GLY A 48 13.38 -9.28 -16.39
CA GLY A 48 14.75 -8.95 -16.79
C GLY A 48 15.02 -7.46 -16.98
N ALA A 49 14.03 -6.58 -16.78
CA ALA A 49 14.26 -5.13 -16.80
C ALA A 49 14.96 -4.68 -15.52
N ARG A 50 16.26 -4.36 -15.63
CA ARG A 50 17.10 -3.95 -14.48
C ARG A 50 17.24 -2.43 -14.33
N SER A 51 16.66 -1.64 -15.24
CA SER A 51 16.83 -0.18 -15.30
C SER A 51 15.50 0.57 -15.34
N ALA A 52 15.48 1.77 -14.74
CA ALA A 52 14.37 2.73 -14.83
C ALA A 52 14.02 3.12 -16.28
N LYS A 53 14.98 2.97 -17.21
CA LYS A 53 14.76 3.17 -18.66
C LYS A 53 13.61 2.33 -19.22
N SER A 54 13.41 1.12 -18.68
CA SER A 54 12.31 0.26 -19.13
C SER A 54 10.94 0.87 -18.84
N SER A 55 10.76 1.46 -17.66
CA SER A 55 9.52 2.13 -17.30
C SER A 55 9.26 3.35 -18.18
N TYR A 56 10.30 4.13 -18.52
CA TYR A 56 10.17 5.26 -19.44
C TYR A 56 9.81 4.84 -20.86
N VAL A 57 10.39 3.74 -21.37
CA VAL A 57 10.05 3.22 -22.70
C VAL A 57 8.59 2.75 -22.75
N ILE A 58 8.14 1.99 -21.75
CA ILE A 58 6.75 1.52 -21.68
C ILE A 58 5.79 2.71 -21.58
N GLY A 59 6.08 3.68 -20.70
CA GLY A 59 5.30 4.91 -20.57
C GLY A 59 5.25 5.71 -21.87
N GLY A 60 6.38 5.86 -22.57
CA GLY A 60 6.47 6.53 -23.86
C GLY A 60 5.63 5.85 -24.94
N VAL A 61 5.69 4.52 -25.03
CA VAL A 61 4.83 3.75 -25.95
C VAL A 61 3.35 3.96 -25.61
N CYS A 62 2.97 3.96 -24.33
CA CYS A 62 1.60 4.23 -23.91
C CYS A 62 1.15 5.65 -24.27
N LEU A 63 2.01 6.67 -24.13
CA LEU A 63 1.71 8.04 -24.53
C LEU A 63 1.54 8.18 -26.04
N ILE A 64 2.40 7.53 -26.82
CA ILE A 64 2.27 7.48 -28.28
C ILE A 64 0.95 6.82 -28.66
N LEU A 65 0.61 5.67 -28.05
CA LEU A 65 -0.67 5.00 -28.28
C LEU A 65 -1.86 5.89 -27.89
N ALA A 66 -1.78 6.60 -26.77
CA ALA A 66 -2.83 7.51 -26.32
C ALA A 66 -3.13 8.61 -27.36
N LEU A 67 -2.11 9.06 -28.11
CA LEU A 67 -2.28 10.05 -29.18
C LEU A 67 -3.09 9.51 -30.37
N PHE A 68 -3.10 8.19 -30.57
CA PHE A 68 -3.88 7.51 -31.62
C PHE A 68 -5.33 7.22 -31.21
N GLY A 69 -5.72 7.57 -29.97
CA GLY A 69 -7.11 7.54 -29.49
C GLY A 69 -7.81 6.20 -29.73
N GLY A 70 -8.88 6.22 -30.55
CA GLY A 70 -9.71 5.04 -30.82
C GLY A 70 -9.00 3.86 -31.48
N ALA A 71 -7.96 4.12 -32.29
CA ALA A 71 -7.19 3.04 -32.93
C ALA A 71 -6.38 2.24 -31.90
N ALA A 72 -5.87 2.90 -30.86
CA ALA A 72 -5.18 2.24 -29.76
C ALA A 72 -6.15 1.37 -28.92
N VAL A 73 -7.39 1.82 -28.73
CA VAL A 73 -8.43 1.03 -28.04
C VAL A 73 -8.80 -0.22 -28.85
N GLY A 74 -8.84 -0.11 -30.18
CA GLY A 74 -9.03 -1.26 -31.07
C GLY A 74 -7.93 -2.30 -30.93
N LEU A 75 -6.67 -1.86 -30.88
CA LEU A 75 -5.53 -2.75 -30.64
C LEU A 75 -5.57 -3.40 -29.25
N LEU A 76 -5.97 -2.65 -28.21
CA LEU A 76 -6.11 -3.18 -26.85
C LEU A 76 -7.28 -4.16 -26.71
N SER A 77 -8.31 -4.01 -27.54
CA SER A 77 -9.48 -4.91 -27.55
C SER A 77 -9.16 -6.31 -28.09
N PHE A 78 -8.02 -6.49 -28.76
CA PHE A 78 -7.50 -7.82 -29.10
C PHE A 78 -7.02 -8.60 -27.88
N ILE A 79 -6.74 -7.95 -26.75
CA ILE A 79 -6.33 -8.63 -25.53
C ILE A 79 -7.56 -9.36 -24.95
N PRO A 80 -7.57 -10.70 -24.89
CA PRO A 80 -8.75 -11.42 -24.44
C PRO A 80 -9.00 -11.13 -22.96
N LYS A 81 -10.25 -10.81 -22.62
CA LYS A 81 -10.70 -10.53 -21.24
C LYS A 81 -10.34 -11.66 -20.27
N ALA A 82 -10.28 -12.90 -20.78
CA ALA A 82 -9.86 -14.08 -20.02
C ALA A 82 -8.44 -13.94 -19.43
N PHE A 83 -7.47 -13.43 -20.20
CA PHE A 83 -6.13 -13.19 -19.68
C PHE A 83 -6.16 -12.16 -18.55
N LEU A 84 -6.89 -11.05 -18.74
CA LEU A 84 -7.00 -9.99 -17.75
C LEU A 84 -7.59 -10.50 -16.42
N ALA A 85 -8.62 -11.35 -16.50
CA ALA A 85 -9.23 -11.99 -15.33
C ALA A 85 -8.24 -12.90 -14.58
N VAL A 86 -7.48 -13.72 -15.31
CA VAL A 86 -6.48 -14.63 -14.71
C VAL A 86 -5.35 -13.83 -14.07
N PHE A 87 -4.83 -12.80 -14.73
CA PHE A 87 -3.79 -11.93 -14.16
C PHE A 87 -4.28 -11.20 -12.91
N LEU A 88 -5.51 -10.68 -12.92
CA LEU A 88 -6.11 -10.03 -11.77
C LEU A 88 -6.27 -11.00 -10.60
N GLY A 89 -6.75 -12.22 -10.85
CA GLY A 89 -6.84 -13.28 -9.85
C GLY A 89 -5.47 -13.65 -9.27
N TYR A 90 -4.46 -13.83 -10.13
CA TYR A 90 -3.09 -14.13 -9.71
C TYR A 90 -2.51 -13.04 -8.82
N VAL A 91 -2.62 -11.77 -9.23
CA VAL A 91 -2.15 -10.63 -8.42
C VAL A 91 -2.91 -10.56 -7.10
N GLY A 92 -4.23 -10.79 -7.11
CA GLY A 92 -5.05 -10.86 -5.91
C GLY A 92 -4.58 -11.92 -4.92
N VAL A 93 -4.30 -13.14 -5.40
CA VAL A 93 -3.77 -14.24 -4.56
C VAL A 93 -2.39 -13.91 -4.01
N VAL A 94 -1.49 -13.38 -4.84
CA VAL A 94 -0.14 -12.96 -4.41
C VAL A 94 -0.21 -11.85 -3.36
N HIS A 95 -1.11 -10.88 -3.53
CA HIS A 95 -1.30 -9.81 -2.55
C HIS A 95 -1.94 -10.33 -1.25
N GLY A 96 -2.90 -11.26 -1.36
CA GLY A 96 -3.50 -11.94 -0.22
C GLY A 96 -2.49 -12.76 0.59
N ALA A 97 -1.46 -13.31 -0.06
CA ALA A 97 -0.40 -14.04 0.63
C ALA A 97 0.37 -13.18 1.66
N LEU A 98 0.41 -11.84 1.50
CA LEU A 98 1.02 -10.94 2.49
C LEU A 98 0.32 -11.00 3.86
N VAL A 99 -0.95 -11.43 3.92
CA VAL A 99 -1.66 -11.60 5.19
C VAL A 99 -0.92 -12.61 6.09
N ARG A 100 -0.24 -13.61 5.50
CA ARG A 100 0.53 -14.62 6.26
C ARG A 100 1.60 -14.01 7.16
N ASP A 101 2.19 -12.88 6.78
CA ASP A 101 3.21 -12.19 7.59
C ASP A 101 2.60 -11.53 8.85
N ILE A 102 1.28 -11.29 8.83
CA ILE A 102 0.53 -10.64 9.91
C ILE A 102 -0.19 -11.66 10.81
N VAL A 103 -0.44 -12.88 10.31
CA VAL A 103 -1.04 -14.00 11.05
C VAL A 103 -0.43 -14.25 12.44
N PRO A 104 0.90 -14.26 12.66
CA PRO A 104 1.46 -14.52 14.00
C PRO A 104 1.11 -13.42 15.02
N LYS A 105 0.65 -12.24 14.59
CA LYS A 105 0.32 -11.10 15.45
C LYS A 105 -1.20 -10.98 15.59
N LYS A 106 -1.78 -11.60 16.64
CA LYS A 106 -3.24 -11.62 16.91
C LYS A 106 -3.91 -10.24 16.78
N ARG A 107 -3.29 -9.18 17.31
CA ARG A 107 -3.82 -7.80 17.22
C ARG A 107 -3.88 -7.28 15.79
N ALA A 108 -2.79 -7.44 15.04
CA ALA A 108 -2.73 -6.96 13.66
C ALA A 108 -3.60 -7.80 12.71
N LEU A 109 -3.72 -9.11 12.98
CA LEU A 109 -4.65 -9.99 12.27
C LEU A 109 -6.10 -9.59 12.50
N PHE A 110 -6.47 -9.23 13.74
CA PHE A 110 -7.80 -8.72 14.05
C PHE A 110 -8.11 -7.43 13.30
N VAL A 111 -7.20 -6.45 13.32
CA VAL A 111 -7.37 -5.19 12.57
C VAL A 111 -7.49 -5.47 11.07
N ALA A 112 -6.63 -6.31 10.49
CA ALA A 112 -6.70 -6.69 9.08
C ALA A 112 -8.02 -7.38 8.72
N GLY A 113 -8.53 -8.26 9.59
CA GLY A 113 -9.83 -8.91 9.43
C GLY A 113 -10.99 -7.91 9.43
N VAL A 114 -11.00 -6.96 10.37
CA VAL A 114 -12.01 -5.89 10.43
C VAL A 114 -11.97 -5.03 9.16
N VAL A 115 -10.78 -4.61 8.73
CA VAL A 115 -10.61 -3.84 7.47
C VAL A 115 -11.17 -4.64 6.29
N GLY A 116 -10.85 -5.94 6.20
CA GLY A 116 -11.33 -6.82 5.14
C GLY A 116 -12.86 -6.95 5.11
N VAL A 117 -13.47 -7.27 6.26
CA VAL A 117 -14.93 -7.42 6.38
C VAL A 117 -15.67 -6.12 6.06
N VAL A 118 -15.21 -4.98 6.62
CA VAL A 118 -15.84 -3.68 6.38
C VAL A 118 -15.68 -3.25 4.92
N SER A 119 -14.52 -3.50 4.31
CA SER A 119 -14.28 -3.20 2.90
C SER A 119 -15.19 -4.00 1.98
N LEU A 120 -15.37 -5.30 2.24
CA LEU A 120 -16.25 -6.18 1.46
C LEU A 120 -17.72 -5.79 1.63
N ARG A 121 -18.16 -5.53 2.86
CA ARG A 121 -19.56 -5.22 3.16
C ARG A 121 -20.00 -3.85 2.64
N THR A 122 -19.09 -2.88 2.63
CA THR A 122 -19.40 -1.50 2.20
C THR A 122 -19.00 -1.27 0.74
N THR A 123 -18.34 -2.23 0.08
CA THR A 123 -17.69 -2.08 -1.24
C THR A 123 -16.80 -0.83 -1.36
N ASN A 124 -16.32 -0.33 -0.21
CA ASN A 124 -15.62 0.94 -0.09
C ASN A 124 -14.36 0.72 0.76
N LEU A 125 -13.20 0.68 0.09
CA LEU A 125 -11.91 0.46 0.73
C LEU A 125 -11.60 1.57 1.76
N SER A 126 -12.02 2.80 1.49
CA SER A 126 -11.84 3.95 2.39
C SER A 126 -12.48 3.73 3.76
N MET A 127 -13.69 3.14 3.79
CA MET A 127 -14.40 2.85 5.04
C MET A 127 -13.73 1.72 5.82
N GLY A 128 -13.21 0.70 5.12
CA GLY A 128 -12.42 -0.35 5.75
C GLY A 128 -11.13 0.19 6.36
N PHE A 129 -10.39 1.01 5.62
CA PHE A 129 -9.17 1.66 6.10
C PHE A 129 -9.45 2.53 7.32
N LEU A 130 -10.50 3.36 7.28
CA LEU A 130 -10.88 4.23 8.39
C LEU A 130 -11.23 3.43 9.65
N ALA A 131 -12.01 2.36 9.52
CA ALA A 131 -12.35 1.47 10.63
C ALA A 131 -11.10 0.84 11.26
N GLY A 132 -10.16 0.34 10.43
CA GLY A 132 -8.90 -0.21 10.92
C GLY A 132 -8.01 0.83 11.61
N PHE A 133 -7.94 2.06 11.07
CA PHE A 133 -7.17 3.16 11.65
C PHE A 133 -7.72 3.56 13.03
N LEU A 134 -9.03 3.70 13.16
CA LEU A 134 -9.69 4.02 14.44
C LEU A 134 -9.47 2.91 15.47
N LEU A 135 -9.58 1.65 15.06
CA LEU A 135 -9.40 0.50 15.95
C LEU A 135 -7.96 0.38 16.47
N GLU A 136 -6.97 0.54 15.59
CA GLU A 136 -5.55 0.57 15.99
C GLU A 136 -5.25 1.79 16.87
N GLY A 137 -5.85 2.95 16.57
CA GLY A 137 -5.76 4.16 17.39
C GLY A 137 -6.28 3.92 18.82
N LEU A 138 -7.42 3.24 18.94
CA LEU A 138 -8.02 2.89 20.23
C LEU A 138 -7.13 1.93 21.02
N PHE A 139 -6.59 0.89 20.38
CA PHE A 139 -5.67 -0.05 21.03
C PHE A 139 -4.39 0.63 21.53
N ARG A 140 -3.84 1.58 20.76
CA ARG A 140 -2.68 2.36 21.18
C ARG A 140 -3.01 3.31 22.32
N PHE A 141 -4.19 3.92 22.32
CA PHE A 141 -4.63 4.80 23.38
C PHE A 141 -4.79 4.05 24.71
N PHE A 142 -5.45 2.88 24.71
CA PHE A 142 -5.56 2.05 25.91
C PHE A 142 -4.20 1.53 26.39
N ALA A 143 -3.36 1.03 25.47
CA ALA A 143 -2.02 0.56 25.82
C ALA A 143 -1.10 1.68 26.33
N TRP A 144 -1.32 2.93 25.89
CA TRP A 144 -0.63 4.09 26.45
C TRP A 144 -1.12 4.35 27.87
N ARG A 145 -2.43 4.45 28.08
CA ARG A 145 -3.06 4.73 29.39
C ARG A 145 -2.62 3.73 30.47
N ASP A 146 -2.62 2.44 30.16
CA ASP A 146 -2.25 1.40 31.13
C ASP A 146 -0.76 1.48 31.52
N ARG A 147 0.12 1.85 30.58
CA ARG A 147 1.54 2.09 30.87
C ARG A 147 1.78 3.33 31.72
N THR A 148 0.98 4.38 31.54
CA THR A 148 1.07 5.60 32.35
C THR A 148 0.63 5.33 33.78
N ILE A 149 -0.45 4.56 33.97
CA ILE A 149 -0.94 4.17 35.30
C ILE A 149 0.08 3.29 36.02
N ALA A 150 0.63 2.27 35.36
CA ALA A 150 1.65 1.40 35.96
C ALA A 150 2.90 2.17 36.43
N LYS A 151 3.44 3.06 35.59
CA LYS A 151 4.58 3.92 35.98
C LYS A 151 4.28 4.83 37.18
N ASN A 152 3.04 5.30 37.30
CA ASN A 152 2.65 6.18 38.40
C ASN A 152 2.54 5.40 39.72
N VAL A 153 2.08 4.14 39.67
CA VAL A 153 2.04 3.26 40.84
C VAL A 153 3.45 2.85 41.29
N ASP A 154 4.32 2.47 40.36
CA ASP A 154 5.71 2.10 40.68
C ASP A 154 6.52 3.29 41.23
N GLY A 155 6.26 4.49 40.71
CA GLY A 155 6.89 5.73 41.16
C GLY A 155 6.42 6.24 42.53
N VAL A 156 5.27 5.76 43.02
CA VAL A 156 4.79 6.01 44.39
C VAL A 156 5.45 5.03 45.35
N SER A 157 5.52 3.74 45.00
CA SER A 157 6.14 2.70 45.85
C SER A 157 7.63 2.96 46.14
N HIS A 158 8.40 3.43 45.14
CA HIS A 158 9.81 3.79 45.36
C HIS A 158 10.01 5.02 46.24
N ARG A 159 8.99 5.88 46.39
CA ARG A 159 9.06 7.11 47.18
C ARG A 159 8.74 6.85 48.67
N GLU A 160 7.91 5.85 48.96
CA GLU A 160 7.59 5.42 50.33
C GLU A 160 8.68 4.54 50.97
N LEU A 161 9.52 3.86 50.18
CA LEU A 161 10.64 3.06 50.70
C LEU A 161 11.89 3.89 51.04
N SER A 162 11.92 5.18 50.68
CA SER A 162 13.05 6.10 50.93
C SER A 162 12.81 7.13 52.04
N SER A 163 11.66 7.06 52.73
CA SER A 163 11.26 7.91 53.85
C SER A 163 11.16 7.10 55.14
#